data_AF-A0A562DMS6-F1
#
_entry.id   AF-A0A562DMS6-F1
#
_cell.length_a   1.000
_cell.length_b   1.000
_cell.length_c   1.000
_cell.angle_alpha   90.00
_cell.angle_beta   90.00
_cell.angle_gamma   90.00
#
_symmetry.space_group_name_H-M   'P 1'
#
loop_
_entity.id
_entity.type
_entity.pdbx_description
1 polymer ?
#
loop_
_entity_poly.entity_id
_entity_poly.type
_entity_poly.pdbx_seq_one_letter_code
_entity_poly.pdbx_strand_id
1 'polypeptide(L)'
;MPQALPPARQAVMIDIDRERDHWRQRYQSLPRARAMRSFARYWPVLCAAYDVYLNHPRAAAGERLELFLRRESVAMSLLSEAEASQVFDQVWERIRDATAD
;
A
#
# COMPACT_ATOMS: atom_id res chain seq x y z
N MET A 1 40.77 -14.88 0.84
CA MET A 1 39.74 -13.93 0.38
C MET A 1 38.67 -13.85 1.46
N PRO A 2 38.52 -12.75 2.22
CA PRO A 2 37.41 -12.65 3.17
C PRO A 2 36.10 -12.49 2.40
N GLN A 3 35.16 -13.40 2.64
CA GLN A 3 33.79 -13.34 2.13
C GLN A 3 33.10 -12.13 2.75
N ALA A 4 32.70 -11.15 1.94
CA ALA A 4 31.85 -10.07 2.39
C ALA A 4 30.50 -10.67 2.82
N LEU A 5 30.15 -10.53 4.10
CA LEU A 5 28.82 -10.88 4.60
C LEU A 5 27.77 -10.11 3.79
N PRO A 6 26.72 -10.78 3.28
CA PRO A 6 25.63 -10.07 2.62
C PRO A 6 25.06 -9.03 3.59
N PRO A 7 24.67 -7.84 3.10
CA PRO A 7 24.12 -6.81 3.97
C PRO A 7 22.94 -7.39 4.76
N ALA A 8 22.91 -7.11 6.06
CA ALA A 8 21.82 -7.53 6.93
C ALA A 8 20.49 -7.09 6.30
N ARG A 9 19.56 -8.03 6.12
CA ARG A 9 18.22 -7.68 5.63
C ARG A 9 17.60 -6.76 6.67
N GLN A 10 17.37 -5.50 6.30
CA GLN A 10 16.63 -4.57 7.13
C GLN A 10 15.20 -5.11 7.25
N ALA A 11 14.81 -5.51 8.46
CA ALA A 11 13.44 -5.91 8.73
C ALA A 11 12.60 -4.63 8.78
N VAL A 12 11.68 -4.47 7.83
CA VAL A 12 10.70 -3.38 7.85
C VAL A 12 9.52 -3.84 8.69
N MET A 13 9.26 -3.15 9.80
CA MET A 13 8.08 -3.38 10.63
C MET A 13 7.04 -2.31 10.33
N ILE A 14 5.85 -2.74 9.89
CA ILE A 14 4.71 -1.85 9.66
C ILE A 14 3.67 -2.13 10.74
N ASP A 15 3.39 -1.13 11.57
CA ASP A 15 2.28 -1.16 12.52
C ASP A 15 0.96 -0.93 11.79
N ILE A 16 0.25 -2.01 11.49
CA ILE A 16 -0.97 -1.96 10.68
C ILE A 16 -2.13 -1.24 11.40
N ASP A 17 -2.16 -1.22 12.73
CA ASP A 17 -3.19 -0.51 13.48
C ASP A 17 -2.94 1.01 13.43
N ARG A 18 -1.68 1.43 13.55
CA ARG A 18 -1.28 2.83 13.34
C ARG A 18 -1.58 3.30 11.93
N GLU A 19 -1.29 2.46 10.93
CA GLU A 19 -1.62 2.78 9.54
C GLU A 19 -3.14 2.87 9.34
N ARG A 20 -3.91 1.95 9.92
CA ARG A 20 -5.38 2.00 9.85
C ARG A 20 -5.93 3.29 10.42
N ASP A 21 -5.42 3.76 11.56
CA ASP A 21 -5.87 5.01 12.17
C ASP A 21 -5.45 6.23 11.35
N HIS A 22 -4.24 6.23 10.79
CA HIS A 22 -3.78 7.28 9.87
C HIS A 22 -4.74 7.45 8.68
N TRP A 23 -5.12 6.34 8.04
CA TRP A 23 -6.03 6.35 6.89
C TRP A 23 -7.47 6.63 7.28
N ARG A 24 -7.92 6.17 8.44
CA ARG A 24 -9.26 6.46 8.94
C ARG A 24 -9.48 7.97 9.09
N GLN A 25 -8.49 8.69 9.63
CA GLN A 25 -8.53 10.15 9.77
C GLN A 25 -8.54 10.87 8.42
N ARG A 26 -7.94 10.26 7.38
CA ARG A 26 -7.83 10.81 6.01
C ARG A 26 -8.84 10.22 5.03
N TYR A 27 -9.77 9.39 5.51
CA TYR A 27 -10.65 8.61 4.63
C TYR A 27 -11.42 9.50 3.65
N GLN A 28 -11.87 10.68 4.08
CA GLN A 28 -12.66 11.58 3.23
C GLN A 28 -11.87 12.21 2.07
N SER A 29 -10.54 12.21 2.12
CA SER A 29 -9.70 12.70 1.01
C SER A 29 -9.34 11.60 0.01
N LEU A 30 -9.68 10.34 0.28
CA LEU A 30 -9.38 9.23 -0.63
C LEU A 30 -10.32 9.23 -1.85
N PRO A 31 -9.84 8.81 -3.03
CA PRO A 31 -10.66 8.61 -4.21
C PRO A 31 -11.91 7.79 -3.90
N ARG A 32 -13.07 8.21 -4.42
CA ARG A 32 -14.35 7.51 -4.23
C ARG A 32 -14.75 7.22 -2.78
N ALA A 33 -14.19 7.91 -1.77
CA ALA A 33 -14.54 7.69 -0.37
C ALA A 33 -16.05 7.71 -0.13
N ARG A 34 -16.75 8.75 -0.62
CA ARG A 34 -18.22 8.86 -0.52
C ARG A 34 -18.96 7.69 -1.19
N ALA A 35 -18.49 7.22 -2.34
CA ALA A 35 -19.12 6.13 -3.09
C ALA A 35 -18.92 4.77 -2.40
N MET A 36 -17.78 4.57 -1.73
CA MET A 36 -17.46 3.35 -0.96
C MET A 36 -18.22 3.27 0.38
N ARG A 37 -18.90 4.35 0.79
CA ARG A 37 -19.84 4.48 1.93
C ARG A 37 -19.27 4.26 3.33
N SER A 38 -18.14 3.58 3.49
CA SER A 38 -17.50 3.38 4.79
C SER A 38 -16.01 3.08 4.65
N PHE A 39 -15.23 3.51 5.63
CA PHE A 39 -13.81 3.18 5.72
C PHE A 39 -13.57 1.66 5.81
N ALA A 40 -14.44 0.92 6.51
CA ALA A 40 -14.32 -0.53 6.63
C ALA A 40 -14.36 -1.26 5.27
N ARG A 41 -15.15 -0.76 4.31
CA ARG A 41 -15.18 -1.27 2.94
C ARG A 41 -13.98 -0.83 2.10
N TYR A 42 -13.36 0.29 2.46
CA TYR A 42 -12.19 0.83 1.78
C TYR A 42 -10.89 0.18 2.24
N TRP A 43 -10.84 -0.21 3.52
CA TRP A 43 -9.63 -0.74 4.16
C TRP A 43 -8.95 -1.89 3.39
N PRO A 44 -9.67 -2.88 2.83
CA PRO A 44 -9.06 -3.93 2.03
C PRO A 44 -8.30 -3.46 0.78
N VAL A 45 -8.67 -2.31 0.21
CA VAL A 45 -7.91 -1.69 -0.91
C VAL A 45 -6.56 -1.19 -0.41
N LEU A 46 -6.55 -0.51 0.75
CA LEU A 46 -5.31 0.01 1.34
C LEU A 46 -4.39 -1.13 1.76
N CYS A 47 -4.92 -2.17 2.41
CA CYS A 47 -4.16 -3.38 2.75
C CYS A 47 -3.48 -4.02 1.55
N ALA A 48 -4.15 -4.04 0.39
CA ALA A 48 -3.59 -4.61 -0.83
C ALA A 48 -2.26 -3.95 -1.25
N ALA A 49 -2.09 -2.65 -1.01
CA ALA A 49 -0.83 -1.96 -1.30
C ALA A 49 0.28 -2.33 -0.29
N TYR A 50 -0.05 -2.45 1.01
CA TYR A 50 0.89 -2.97 2.02
C TYR A 50 1.31 -4.41 1.72
N ASP A 51 0.37 -5.26 1.30
CA ASP A 51 0.66 -6.64 0.91
C ASP A 51 1.62 -6.69 -0.28
N VAL A 52 1.46 -5.81 -1.27
CA VAL A 52 2.40 -5.72 -2.40
C VAL A 52 3.78 -5.29 -1.91
N TYR A 53 3.87 -4.28 -1.04
CA TYR A 53 5.13 -3.81 -0.48
C TYR A 53 5.88 -4.92 0.28
N LEU A 54 5.18 -5.65 1.16
CA LEU A 54 5.76 -6.69 1.99
C LEU A 54 6.17 -7.94 1.20
N ASN A 55 5.35 -8.35 0.24
CA ASN A 55 5.58 -9.59 -0.51
C ASN A 55 6.51 -9.39 -1.73
N HIS A 56 6.62 -8.17 -2.26
CA HIS A 56 7.39 -7.86 -3.47
C HIS A 56 8.36 -6.68 -3.27
N PRO A 57 9.28 -6.74 -2.28
CA PRO A 57 10.14 -5.59 -1.93
C PRO A 57 11.12 -5.19 -3.04
N ARG A 58 11.36 -6.06 -4.04
CA ARG A 58 12.29 -5.83 -5.16
C ARG A 58 11.61 -5.58 -6.50
N ALA A 59 10.29 -5.67 -6.57
CA ALA A 59 9.57 -5.46 -7.82
C ALA A 59 9.83 -4.04 -8.35
N ALA A 60 9.79 -3.86 -9.67
CA ALA A 60 9.86 -2.53 -10.27
C ALA A 60 8.58 -1.73 -9.95
N ALA A 61 8.60 -0.40 -10.09
CA ALA A 61 7.44 0.44 -9.77
C ALA A 61 6.18 0.03 -10.57
N GLY A 62 6.31 -0.16 -11.89
CA GLY A 62 5.21 -0.61 -12.74
C GLY A 62 4.69 -2.01 -12.36
N GLU A 63 5.59 -2.95 -12.06
CA GLU A 63 5.23 -4.30 -11.63
C GLU A 63 4.44 -4.29 -10.31
N ARG A 64 4.83 -3.45 -9.36
CA ARG A 64 4.09 -3.31 -8.08
C ARG A 64 2.69 -2.75 -8.30
N LEU A 65 2.53 -1.77 -9.18
CA LEU A 65 1.22 -1.24 -9.53
C LEU A 65 0.36 -2.31 -10.19
N GLU A 66 0.91 -3.08 -11.14
CA GLU A 66 0.19 -4.20 -11.76
C GLU A 66 -0.25 -5.25 -10.73
N LEU A 67 0.64 -5.63 -9.81
CA LEU A 67 0.33 -6.58 -8.74
C LEU A 67 -0.77 -6.04 -7.82
N PHE A 68 -0.78 -4.74 -7.54
CA PHE A 68 -1.82 -4.09 -6.76
C PHE A 68 -3.17 -4.10 -7.49
N LEU A 69 -3.21 -3.70 -8.76
CA LEU A 69 -4.43 -3.65 -9.57
C LEU A 69 -5.09 -5.03 -9.73
N ARG A 70 -4.30 -6.11 -9.68
CA ARG A 70 -4.79 -7.50 -9.75
C ARG A 70 -5.35 -8.04 -8.44
N ARG A 71 -5.22 -7.32 -7.31
CA ARG A 71 -5.79 -7.76 -6.03
C ARG A 71 -7.31 -7.72 -6.10
N GLU A 72 -7.97 -8.77 -5.63
CA GLU A 72 -9.43 -8.90 -5.65
C GLU A 72 -10.13 -7.70 -5.00
N SER A 73 -9.62 -7.23 -3.86
CA SER A 73 -10.16 -6.06 -3.16
C SER A 73 -10.12 -4.78 -3.99
N VAL A 74 -9.16 -4.65 -4.91
CA VAL A 74 -8.99 -3.51 -5.82
C VAL A 74 -9.87 -3.69 -7.05
N ALA A 75 -9.79 -4.85 -7.69
CA ALA A 75 -10.55 -5.19 -8.89
C ALA A 75 -12.07 -5.18 -8.67
N MET A 76 -12.53 -5.53 -7.46
CA MET A 76 -13.94 -5.48 -7.08
C MET A 76 -14.38 -4.14 -6.45
N SER A 77 -13.46 -3.18 -6.29
CA SER A 77 -13.78 -1.88 -5.74
C SER A 77 -14.54 -1.00 -6.74
N LEU A 78 -15.04 0.15 -6.27
CA LEU A 78 -15.65 1.17 -7.13
C LEU A 78 -14.63 2.13 -7.75
N LEU A 79 -13.34 1.82 -7.62
CA LEU A 79 -12.27 2.65 -8.17
C LEU A 79 -12.07 2.31 -9.65
N SER A 80 -11.93 3.33 -10.47
CA SER A 80 -11.28 3.19 -11.78
C SER A 80 -9.79 2.88 -11.59
N GLU A 81 -9.15 2.36 -12.63
CA GLU A 81 -7.71 2.09 -12.62
C GLU A 81 -6.87 3.34 -12.28
N ALA A 82 -7.25 4.50 -12.79
CA ALA A 82 -6.59 5.77 -12.48
C ALA A 82 -6.75 6.16 -11.00
N GLU A 83 -7.95 6.01 -10.44
CA GLU A 83 -8.21 6.27 -9.02
C GLU A 83 -7.47 5.26 -8.13
N ALA A 84 -7.43 3.99 -8.52
CA ALA A 84 -6.68 2.95 -7.82
C ALA A 84 -5.16 3.22 -7.85
N SER A 85 -4.63 3.67 -9.00
CA SER A 85 -3.23 4.08 -9.13
C SER A 85 -2.90 5.25 -8.20
N GLN A 86 -3.79 6.25 -8.10
CA GLN A 86 -3.62 7.36 -7.17
C GLN A 86 -3.59 6.90 -5.71
N VAL A 87 -4.44 5.93 -5.33
CA VAL A 87 -4.43 5.34 -3.98
C VAL A 87 -3.12 4.61 -3.73
N PHE A 88 -2.66 3.84 -4.71
CA PHE A 88 -1.39 3.12 -4.63
C PHE A 88 -0.22 4.07 -4.35
N ASP A 89 -0.12 5.16 -5.11
CA ASP A 89 0.94 6.16 -4.92
C ASP A 89 0.89 6.79 -3.53
N GLN A 90 -0.29 7.14 -3.02
CA GLN A 90 -0.46 7.69 -1.67
C GLN A 90 -0.01 6.71 -0.59
N VAL A 91 -0.36 5.43 -0.72
CA VAL A 91 0.09 4.40 0.24
C VAL A 91 1.60 4.20 0.14
N TRP A 92 2.15 4.21 -1.07
CA TRP A 92 3.58 4.02 -1.28
C TRP A 92 4.43 5.16 -0.72
N GLU A 93 3.96 6.40 -0.89
CA GLU A 93 4.55 7.58 -0.24
C GLU A 93 4.51 7.46 1.28
N ARG A 94 3.34 7.10 1.84
CA ARG A 94 3.20 6.89 3.27
C ARG A 94 4.15 5.84 3.84
N ILE A 95 4.32 4.70 3.13
CA ILE A 95 5.25 3.65 3.55
C ILE A 95 6.69 4.18 3.51
N ARG A 96 7.09 4.91 2.46
CA ARG A 96 8.43 5.51 2.39
C ARG A 96 8.67 6.45 3.58
N ASP A 97 7.73 7.34 3.87
CA ASP A 97 7.84 8.26 5.00
C ASP A 97 7.91 7.55 6.35
N ALA A 98 7.18 6.43 6.50
CA ALA A 98 7.17 5.63 7.74
C ALA A 98 8.42 4.76 7.92
N THR A 99 9.25 4.59 6.88
CA THR A 99 10.40 3.67 6.86
C THR A 99 11.73 4.38 6.58
N ALA A 100 11.71 5.69 6.39
CA ALA A 100 12.89 6.53 6.15
C ALA A 100 13.67 6.90 7.42
N ASP A 101 13.30 6.33 8.58
CA ASP A 101 14.01 6.46 9.87
C ASP A 101 15.29 5.59 9.94
#